data_AF-A0A819MIP6-F1
#
_entry.id   AF-A0A819MIP6-F1
#
_cell.length_a   1.000
_cell.length_b   1.000
_cell.length_c   1.000
_cell.angle_alpha   90.00
_cell.angle_beta   90.00
_cell.angle_gamma   90.00
#
_symmetry.space_group_name_H-M   'P 1'
#
loop_
_entity.id
_entity.type
_entity.pdbx_description
1 polymer ?
#
loop_
_entity_poly.entity_id
_entity_poly.type
_entity_poly.pdbx_seq_one_letter_code
_entity_poly.pdbx_strand_id
1 'polypeptide(L)'
;MGHPIVYGVVGMHPLYAHHLDLTMELNIRRCISHPKVKGVGEIGLDYSSTLRPSDDSQIYAFVQQLSIAREKNLPVVVHSRNSFIQTMEILCQELPNDHKLCWRQFDYGS
;
A
#
# COMPACT_ATOMS: atom_id res chain seq x y z
N MET A 1 -11.13 -22.26 -7.32
CA MET A 1 -10.78 -22.50 -5.89
C MET A 1 -9.29 -22.23 -5.70
N GLY A 2 -8.88 -21.55 -4.63
CA GLY A 2 -7.47 -21.21 -4.39
C GLY A 2 -6.68 -22.35 -3.74
N HIS A 3 -5.37 -22.41 -3.96
CA HIS A 3 -4.49 -23.48 -3.46
C HIS A 3 -4.19 -23.35 -1.95
N PRO A 4 -4.25 -24.40 -1.10
CA PRO A 4 -4.22 -24.28 0.37
C PRO A 4 -3.13 -23.38 0.96
N ILE A 5 -1.89 -23.49 0.46
CA ILE A 5 -0.72 -22.75 0.98
C ILE A 5 -0.53 -21.35 0.37
N VAL A 6 -1.41 -20.91 -0.54
CA VAL A 6 -1.27 -19.62 -1.23
C VAL A 6 -2.14 -18.55 -0.58
N TYR A 7 -1.51 -17.48 -0.11
CA TYR A 7 -2.16 -16.30 0.44
C TYR A 7 -1.83 -15.07 -0.41
N GLY A 8 -2.66 -14.04 -0.30
CA GLY A 8 -2.52 -12.82 -1.09
C GLY A 8 -2.39 -11.58 -0.23
N VAL A 9 -1.90 -10.53 -0.87
CA VAL A 9 -2.06 -9.15 -0.43
C VAL A 9 -2.85 -8.42 -1.51
N VAL A 10 -3.62 -7.41 -1.10
CA VAL A 10 -4.45 -6.63 -2.03
C VAL A 10 -4.17 -5.16 -1.80
N GLY A 11 -3.94 -4.44 -2.87
CA GLY A 11 -3.69 -3.01 -2.87
C GLY A 11 -3.50 -2.50 -4.29
N MET A 12 -3.32 -1.20 -4.41
CA MET A 12 -3.03 -0.47 -5.62
C MET A 12 -1.61 0.08 -5.52
N HIS A 13 -0.78 -0.39 -6.45
CA HIS A 13 0.61 0.04 -6.60
C HIS A 13 0.68 1.54 -6.97
N PRO A 14 1.69 2.30 -6.49
CA PRO A 14 1.81 3.75 -6.70
C PRO A 14 1.69 4.19 -8.16
N LEU A 15 2.21 3.38 -9.10
CA LEU A 15 2.12 3.66 -10.53
C LEU A 15 0.70 3.66 -11.11
N TYR A 16 -0.29 3.16 -10.37
CA TYR A 16 -1.70 3.16 -10.74
C TYR A 16 -2.56 4.10 -9.87
N ALA A 17 -1.94 4.91 -9.00
CA ALA A 17 -2.64 5.71 -7.99
C ALA A 17 -3.75 6.64 -8.53
N HIS A 18 -3.63 7.10 -9.77
CA HIS A 18 -4.62 7.95 -10.45
C HIS A 18 -5.94 7.23 -10.76
N HIS A 19 -5.98 5.90 -10.63
CA HIS A 19 -7.20 5.10 -10.77
C HIS A 19 -7.93 4.88 -9.44
N LEU A 20 -7.43 5.41 -8.32
CA LEU A 20 -8.11 5.28 -7.05
C LEU A 20 -9.30 6.25 -6.98
N ASP A 21 -10.46 5.76 -7.35
CA ASP A 21 -11.75 6.38 -7.07
C ASP A 21 -12.52 5.59 -5.99
N LEU A 22 -13.70 6.09 -5.62
CA LEU A 22 -14.57 5.44 -4.64
C LEU A 22 -14.93 4.00 -5.02
N THR A 23 -15.14 3.74 -6.32
CA THR A 23 -15.49 2.39 -6.81
C THR A 23 -14.33 1.43 -6.61
N MET A 24 -13.12 1.88 -6.92
CA MET A 24 -11.91 1.10 -6.75
C MET A 24 -11.57 0.86 -5.28
N GLU A 25 -11.74 1.87 -4.42
CA GLU A 25 -11.58 1.72 -2.97
C GLU A 25 -12.54 0.66 -2.41
N LEU A 26 -13.82 0.71 -2.79
CA LEU A 26 -14.82 -0.29 -2.39
C LEU A 26 -14.45 -1.70 -2.87
N ASN A 27 -13.91 -1.82 -4.09
CA ASN A 27 -13.42 -3.09 -4.62
C ASN A 27 -12.23 -3.63 -3.82
N ILE A 28 -11.26 -2.77 -3.48
CA ILE A 28 -10.12 -3.12 -2.63
C ILE A 28 -10.61 -3.63 -1.26
N ARG A 29 -11.51 -2.88 -0.60
CA ARG A 29 -12.11 -3.28 0.69
C ARG A 29 -12.84 -4.62 0.61
N ARG A 30 -13.57 -4.87 -0.48
CA ARG A 30 -14.25 -6.16 -0.72
C ARG A 30 -13.24 -7.30 -0.86
N CYS A 31 -12.20 -7.12 -1.66
CA CYS A 31 -11.16 -8.13 -1.88
C CYS A 31 -10.37 -8.42 -0.59
N ILE A 32 -10.03 -7.40 0.19
CA ILE A 32 -9.33 -7.53 1.48
C ILE A 32 -10.12 -8.38 2.49
N SER A 33 -11.44 -8.39 2.39
CA SER A 33 -12.30 -9.18 3.29
C SER A 33 -12.24 -10.69 3.00
N HIS A 34 -11.57 -11.12 1.92
CA HIS A 34 -11.41 -12.53 1.61
C HIS A 34 -10.44 -13.22 2.60
N PRO A 35 -10.77 -14.39 3.18
CA PRO A 35 -10.01 -15.01 4.26
C PRO A 35 -8.56 -15.38 3.93
N LYS A 36 -8.24 -15.50 2.63
CA LYS A 36 -6.88 -15.76 2.13
C LYS A 36 -6.05 -14.51 1.84
N VAL A 37 -6.63 -13.31 1.99
CA VAL A 37 -5.88 -12.06 1.96
C VAL A 37 -5.36 -11.80 3.37
N LYS A 38 -4.05 -11.59 3.50
CA LYS A 38 -3.34 -11.49 4.78
C LYS A 38 -2.57 -10.18 4.94
N GLY A 39 -2.72 -9.24 4.01
CA GLY A 39 -2.08 -7.93 4.08
C GLY A 39 -2.62 -6.98 3.03
N VAL A 40 -2.29 -5.71 3.19
CA VAL A 40 -2.58 -4.66 2.20
C VAL A 40 -1.30 -4.35 1.45
N GLY A 41 -1.33 -4.46 0.13
CA GLY A 41 -0.11 -4.29 -0.65
C GLY A 41 -0.20 -4.78 -2.09
N GLU A 42 0.72 -4.35 -2.95
CA GLU A 42 1.76 -3.36 -2.63
C GLU A 42 1.28 -1.93 -2.77
N ILE A 43 1.60 -1.12 -1.75
CA ILE A 43 1.21 0.29 -1.65
C ILE A 43 2.40 1.12 -1.19
N GLY A 44 2.41 2.41 -1.51
CA GLY A 44 3.47 3.32 -1.12
C GLY A 44 3.73 4.35 -2.19
N LEU A 45 5.00 4.69 -2.42
CA LEU A 45 5.43 5.77 -3.31
C LEU A 45 6.48 5.26 -4.29
N ASP A 46 6.46 5.75 -5.53
CA ASP A 46 7.48 5.46 -6.54
C ASP A 46 7.80 6.73 -7.32
N TYR A 47 8.99 7.28 -7.09
CA TYR A 47 9.49 8.50 -7.72
C TYR A 47 10.57 8.25 -8.77
N SER A 48 10.65 7.02 -9.28
CA SER A 48 11.73 6.60 -10.20
C SER A 48 11.59 7.09 -11.65
N SER A 49 10.40 7.53 -12.06
CA SER A 49 10.09 7.91 -13.45
C SER A 49 9.38 9.26 -13.50
N THR A 50 9.51 9.98 -14.61
CA THR A 50 8.74 11.21 -14.90
C THR A 50 7.36 10.92 -15.47
N LEU A 51 7.12 9.71 -15.97
CA LEU A 51 5.83 9.27 -16.54
C LEU A 51 4.90 8.62 -15.50
N ARG A 52 5.19 8.83 -14.22
CA ARG A 52 4.42 8.30 -13.09
C ARG A 52 3.23 9.20 -12.73
N PRO A 53 2.25 8.71 -11.94
CA PRO A 53 1.23 9.56 -11.35
C PRO A 53 1.84 10.67 -10.47
N SER A 54 1.13 11.78 -10.33
CA SER A 54 1.54 12.90 -9.48
C SER A 54 1.79 12.47 -8.03
N ASP A 55 2.64 13.21 -7.33
CA ASP A 55 2.92 12.97 -5.90
C ASP A 55 1.62 12.95 -5.10
N ASP A 56 0.76 13.95 -5.30
CA ASP A 56 -0.54 14.05 -4.62
C ASP A 56 -1.43 12.82 -4.84
N SER A 57 -1.46 12.29 -6.06
CA SER A 57 -2.24 11.09 -6.37
C SER A 57 -1.69 9.87 -5.65
N GLN A 58 -0.36 9.69 -5.65
CA GLN A 58 0.28 8.58 -4.95
C GLN A 58 0.11 8.69 -3.43
N ILE A 59 0.29 9.86 -2.85
CA ILE A 59 0.12 10.12 -1.42
C ILE A 59 -1.32 9.86 -1.00
N TYR A 60 -2.30 10.40 -1.75
CA TYR A 60 -3.71 10.14 -1.50
C TYR A 60 -4.01 8.64 -1.51
N ALA A 61 -3.58 7.93 -2.56
CA ALA A 61 -3.82 6.51 -2.68
C ALA A 61 -3.12 5.68 -1.61
N PHE A 62 -1.94 6.10 -1.18
CA PHE A 62 -1.20 5.45 -0.10
C PHE A 62 -1.94 5.61 1.23
N VAL A 63 -2.29 6.84 1.61
CA VAL A 63 -3.01 7.15 2.87
C VAL A 63 -4.35 6.43 2.95
N GLN A 64 -5.16 6.42 1.88
CA GLN A 64 -6.43 5.69 1.88
C GLN A 64 -6.25 4.20 2.16
N GLN A 65 -5.23 3.59 1.56
CA GLN A 65 -4.96 2.16 1.75
C GLN A 65 -4.34 1.85 3.12
N LEU A 66 -3.57 2.77 3.71
CA LEU A 66 -3.11 2.69 5.09
C LEU A 66 -4.29 2.73 6.07
N SER A 67 -5.31 3.56 5.82
CA SER A 67 -6.52 3.55 6.65
C SER A 67 -7.21 2.18 6.60
N ILE A 68 -7.31 1.57 5.42
CA ILE A 68 -7.89 0.21 5.29
C ILE A 68 -7.06 -0.82 6.08
N ALA A 69 -5.73 -0.76 5.99
CA ALA A 69 -4.84 -1.66 6.71
C ALA A 69 -5.01 -1.53 8.23
N ARG A 70 -5.10 -0.28 8.73
CA ARG A 70 -5.34 0.04 10.15
C ARG A 70 -6.70 -0.46 10.62
N GLU A 71 -7.77 -0.16 9.88
CA GLU A 71 -9.15 -0.59 10.21
C GLU A 71 -9.29 -2.12 10.26
N LYS A 72 -8.53 -2.85 9.42
CA LYS A 72 -8.55 -4.32 9.36
C LYS A 72 -7.47 -4.99 10.19
N ASN A 73 -6.62 -4.21 10.86
CA ASN A 73 -5.43 -4.69 11.57
C ASN A 73 -4.59 -5.68 10.74
N LEU A 74 -4.35 -5.32 9.46
CA LEU A 74 -3.58 -6.13 8.52
C LEU A 74 -2.18 -5.54 8.31
N PRO A 75 -1.14 -6.38 8.15
CA PRO A 75 0.19 -5.90 7.80
C PRO A 75 0.18 -5.20 6.43
N VAL A 76 1.10 -4.25 6.26
CA VAL A 76 1.28 -3.51 5.01
C VAL A 76 2.52 -4.02 4.28
N VAL A 77 2.39 -4.31 2.98
CA VAL A 77 3.53 -4.52 2.09
C VAL A 77 3.85 -3.22 1.38
N VAL A 78 4.97 -2.62 1.77
CA VAL A 78 5.40 -1.28 1.34
C VAL A 78 6.23 -1.39 0.07
N HIS A 79 5.86 -0.57 -0.92
CA HIS A 79 6.68 -0.21 -2.06
C HIS A 79 7.21 1.21 -1.87
N SER A 80 8.52 1.37 -1.88
CA SER A 80 9.16 2.68 -1.89
C SER A 80 10.27 2.64 -2.92
N ARG A 81 10.36 3.67 -3.76
CA ARG A 81 11.43 3.77 -4.75
C ARG A 81 11.78 5.24 -4.97
N ASN A 82 13.00 5.63 -4.62
CA ASN A 82 13.45 7.03 -4.59
C ASN A 82 12.53 7.93 -3.74
N SER A 83 11.88 7.35 -2.72
CA SER A 83 10.81 8.00 -1.95
C SER A 83 10.85 7.64 -0.46
N PHE A 84 12.01 7.14 0.02
CA PHE A 84 12.15 6.58 1.37
C PHE A 84 11.68 7.54 2.47
N ILE A 85 12.22 8.78 2.49
CA ILE A 85 11.93 9.77 3.52
C ILE A 85 10.43 10.04 3.63
N GLN A 86 9.79 10.36 2.50
CA GLN A 86 8.37 10.67 2.47
C GLN A 86 7.48 9.46 2.78
N THR A 87 7.90 8.26 2.36
CA THR A 87 7.21 7.02 2.70
C THR A 87 7.22 6.80 4.21
N MET A 88 8.37 7.00 4.85
CA MET A 88 8.52 6.86 6.30
C MET A 88 7.72 7.93 7.07
N GLU A 89 7.74 9.18 6.63
CA GLU A 89 6.94 10.25 7.24
C GLU A 89 5.45 9.91 7.26
N ILE A 90 4.90 9.47 6.12
CA ILE A 90 3.48 9.08 6.02
C ILE A 90 3.19 7.84 6.90
N LEU A 91 4.06 6.83 6.88
CA LEU A 91 3.87 5.64 7.72
C LEU A 91 3.83 5.97 9.21
N CYS A 92 4.73 6.85 9.68
CA CYS A 92 4.77 7.30 11.07
C CYS A 92 3.57 8.18 11.46
N GLN A 93 2.97 8.89 10.50
CA GLN A 93 1.77 9.69 10.74
C GLN A 93 0.50 8.83 10.78
N GLU A 94 0.39 7.85 9.90
CA GLU A 94 -0.87 7.10 9.67
C GLU A 94 -1.02 5.83 10.50
N LEU A 95 0.08 5.19 10.91
CA LEU A 95 0.07 3.90 11.57
C LEU A 95 0.62 3.98 13.00
N PRO A 96 0.13 3.13 13.93
CA PRO A 96 0.72 3.00 15.25
C PRO A 96 2.11 2.36 15.16
N ASN A 97 2.96 2.65 16.16
CA ASN A 97 4.36 2.20 16.19
C ASN A 97 4.58 0.69 16.15
N ASP A 98 3.56 -0.11 16.49
CA ASP A 98 3.61 -1.57 16.51
C ASP A 98 2.99 -2.23 15.27
N HIS A 99 2.48 -1.44 14.31
CA HIS A 99 1.90 -1.93 13.06
C HIS A 99 2.93 -2.70 12.26
N LYS A 100 2.52 -3.84 11.67
CA LYS A 100 3.46 -4.73 10.96
C LYS A 100 3.67 -4.24 9.52
N LEU A 101 4.93 -3.98 9.19
CA LEU A 101 5.36 -3.55 7.86
C LEU A 101 6.28 -4.62 7.25
N CYS A 102 6.07 -4.91 5.97
CA CYS A 102 6.96 -5.70 5.14
C CYS A 102 7.42 -4.84 3.97
N TRP A 103 8.71 -4.56 3.87
CA TRP A 103 9.25 -3.74 2.80
C TRP A 103 9.66 -4.63 1.62
N ARG A 104 9.00 -4.50 0.45
CA ARG A 104 9.17 -5.47 -0.65
C ARG A 104 10.57 -5.43 -1.26
N GLN A 105 11.23 -4.27 -1.25
CA GLN A 105 12.60 -4.05 -1.74
C GLN A 105 13.26 -2.94 -0.91
N PHE A 106 13.93 -3.31 0.17
CA PHE A 106 14.47 -2.34 1.13
C PHE A 106 15.66 -1.59 0.53
N ASP A 107 15.50 -0.29 0.32
CA ASP A 107 16.54 0.66 -0.06
C ASP A 107 16.76 1.65 1.09
N TYR A 108 17.96 1.65 1.69
CA TYR A 108 18.32 2.59 2.76
C TYR A 108 18.68 3.97 2.19
N GLY A 109 17.85 4.50 1.29
CA GLY A 109 18.03 5.83 0.70
C GLY A 109 19.42 6.10 0.09
N SER A 110 20.07 5.08 -0.48
CA SER A 110 21.38 5.17 -1.15
C SER A 110 21.26 5.50 -2.63
#